data_AF-A0A485B5L4-F1
#
_entry.id   AF-A0A485B5L4-F1
#
_cell.length_a   1.000
_cell.length_b   1.000
_cell.length_c   1.000
_cell.angle_alpha   90.00
_cell.angle_beta   90.00
_cell.angle_gamma   90.00
#
_symmetry.space_group_name_H-M   'P 1'
#
loop_
_entity.id
_entity.type
_entity.pdbx_description
1 polymer ?
#
loop_
_entity_poly.entity_id
_entity_poly.type
_entity_poly.pdbx_seq_one_letter_code
_entity_poly.pdbx_strand_id
1 'polypeptide(L)' 'MQQQIMQDLERYLNTLSQAERIEALNAFRQLLHDYSPFKSHPVDCVLWVKQESGCAK' A
#
# COMPACT_ATOMS: atom_id res chain seq x y z
N MET A 1 -18.21 7.61 -10.11
CA MET A 1 -16.82 7.24 -10.47
C MET A 1 -16.01 6.79 -9.26
N GLN A 2 -15.83 7.61 -8.22
CA GLN A 2 -15.06 7.22 -7.03
C GLN A 2 -15.54 5.92 -6.37
N GLN A 3 -16.86 5.76 -6.20
CA GLN A 3 -17.44 4.53 -5.65
C GLN A 3 -17.14 3.28 -6.50
N GLN A 4 -17.11 3.43 -7.83
CA GLN A 4 -16.74 2.33 -8.73
C GLN A 4 -15.27 1.95 -8.56
N ILE A 5 -14.37 2.94 -8.48
CA ILE A 5 -12.94 2.71 -8.24
C ILE A 5 -12.72 1.96 -6.91
N MET A 6 -13.44 2.34 -5.86
CA MET A 6 -13.38 1.67 -4.56
C MET A 6 -13.79 0.20 -4.67
N GLN A 7 -14.89 -0.09 -5.36
CA GLN A 7 -15.40 -1.45 -5.57
C GLN A 7 -14.45 -2.31 -6.41
N ASP A 8 -13.87 -1.75 -7.47
CA ASP A 8 -12.94 -2.46 -8.33
C ASP A 8 -11.61 -2.74 -7.61
N LEU A 9 -11.14 -1.79 -6.81
CA LEU A 9 -9.96 -1.97 -5.95
C LEU A 9 -10.19 -3.05 -4.91
N GLU A 10 -11.34 -3.05 -4.22
CA GLU A 10 -11.69 -4.07 -3.24
C GLU A 10 -11.74 -5.47 -3.89
N ARG A 11 -12.39 -5.58 -5.06
CA ARG A 11 -12.45 -6.82 -5.83
C ARG A 11 -11.05 -7.32 -6.17
N TYR A 12 -10.19 -6.45 -6.70
CA TYR A 12 -8.81 -6.79 -7.04
C TYR A 12 -8.02 -7.26 -5.82
N LEU A 13 -8.04 -6.51 -4.71
CA LEU A 13 -7.28 -6.87 -3.50
C LEU A 13 -7.73 -8.22 -2.90
N ASN A 14 -9.00 -8.58 -3.07
CA ASN A 14 -9.55 -9.86 -2.62
C ASN A 14 -9.07 -11.06 -3.45
N THR A 15 -8.57 -10.87 -4.68
CA THR A 15 -8.03 -11.98 -5.49
C THR A 15 -6.58 -12.32 -5.15
N LEU A 16 -5.89 -11.46 -4.40
CA LEU A 16 -4.46 -11.58 -4.09
C LEU A 16 -4.21 -12.42 -2.83
N SER A 17 -3.10 -13.17 -2.82
CA SER A 17 -2.54 -13.75 -1.60
C SER A 17 -2.11 -12.64 -0.62
N GLN A 18 -1.83 -13.00 0.64
CA GLN A 18 -1.42 -12.01 1.64
C GLN A 18 -0.15 -11.24 1.22
N ALA A 19 0.85 -11.93 0.67
CA ALA A 19 2.10 -11.31 0.24
C ALA A 19 1.87 -10.34 -0.93
N GLU A 20 1.16 -10.79 -1.96
CA GLU A 20 0.82 -9.97 -3.14
C GLU A 20 -0.06 -8.77 -2.74
N ARG A 21 -1.00 -8.96 -1.81
CA ARG A 21 -1.85 -7.87 -1.31
C ARG A 21 -1.03 -6.79 -0.61
N ILE A 22 -0.03 -7.18 0.19
CA ILE A 22 0.89 -6.22 0.83
C ILE A 22 1.67 -5.44 -0.22
N GLU A 23 2.21 -6.12 -1.24
CA GLU A 23 2.95 -5.48 -2.33
C GLU A 23 2.07 -4.52 -3.13
N ALA A 24 0.86 -4.94 -3.51
CA ALA A 24 -0.11 -4.09 -4.20
C ALA A 24 -0.49 -2.85 -3.37
N LEU A 25 -0.76 -3.02 -2.07
CA LEU A 25 -1.09 -1.92 -1.18
C LEU A 25 0.07 -0.93 -1.02
N ASN A 26 1.31 -1.42 -0.95
CA ASN A 26 2.48 -0.55 -0.95
C ASN A 26 2.61 0.25 -2.26
N ALA A 27 2.38 -0.38 -3.42
CA ALA A 27 2.40 0.32 -4.70
C ALA A 27 1.31 1.43 -4.78
N PHE A 28 0.10 1.16 -4.29
CA PHE A 28 -0.94 2.18 -4.21
C PHE A 28 -0.56 3.32 -3.26
N ARG A 29 0.08 3.04 -2.12
CA ARG A 29 0.55 4.09 -1.20
C ARG A 29 1.61 4.98 -1.84
N GLN A 30 2.53 4.41 -2.61
CA GLN A 30 3.52 5.18 -3.37
C GLN A 30 2.86 6.07 -4.41
N LEU A 31 1.90 5.54 -5.17
CA LEU A 31 1.14 6.34 -6.13
C LEU A 31 0.39 7.49 -5.43
N LEU A 32 -0.30 7.23 -4.32
CA LEU A 32 -1.05 8.24 -3.59
C LEU A 32 -0.15 9.31 -2.96
N HIS A 33 1.05 8.93 -2.52
CA HIS A 33 2.07 9.84 -2.02
C HIS A 33 2.42 10.93 -3.06
N ASP A 34 2.54 10.58 -4.34
CA ASP A 34 2.88 11.55 -5.39
C ASP A 34 1.84 12.68 -5.55
N TYR A 35 0.58 12.38 -5.21
CA TYR A 35 -0.54 13.32 -5.24
C TYR A 35 -0.85 13.95 -3.87
N SER A 36 -0.18 13.53 -2.80
CA SER A 36 -0.43 14.03 -1.46
C SER A 36 0.06 15.47 -1.31
N PRO A 37 -0.71 16.36 -0.65
CA PRO A 37 -0.22 17.68 -0.25
C PRO A 37 0.94 17.60 0.75
N PHE A 38 1.16 16.45 1.38
CA PHE A 38 2.23 16.23 2.35
C PHE A 38 3.39 15.39 1.78
N LYS A 39 3.51 15.19 0.47
CA LYS A 39 4.57 14.35 -0.13
C LYS A 39 6.01 14.67 0.28
N SER A 40 6.29 15.90 0.71
CA SER A 40 7.62 16.28 1.20
C SER A 40 7.85 15.93 2.68
N HIS A 41 6.87 15.33 3.36
CA HIS A 41 6.94 14.98 4.77
C HIS A 41 7.34 13.51 4.93
N PRO A 42 8.25 13.20 5.88
CA PRO A 42 8.79 11.86 6.05
C PRO A 42 7.77 10.80 6.50
N VAL A 43 6.57 11.22 6.90
CA VAL A 43 5.50 10.36 7.42
C VAL A 43 4.34 10.14 6.44
N ASP A 44 4.40 10.75 5.25
CA ASP A 44 3.29 10.72 4.28
C ASP A 44 3.13 9.37 3.58
N CYS A 45 4.22 8.59 3.44
CA CYS A 45 4.20 7.26 2.83
C CYS A 45 4.79 6.21 3.78
N VAL A 46 3.92 5.39 4.40
CA VAL A 46 4.33 4.27 5.25
C VAL A 46 4.14 2.97 4.49
N LEU A 47 5.23 2.26 4.24
CA LEU A 47 5.23 0.97 3.54
C LEU A 47 5.45 -0.17 4.53
N TRP A 48 4.78 -1.30 4.27
CA TRP A 48 5.03 -2.52 5.01
C TRP A 48 6.19 -3.28 4.41
N VAL A 49 7.18 -3.60 5.22
CA VAL A 49 8.31 -4.46 4.85
C VAL A 49 8.17 -5.81 5.54
N LYS A 50 8.57 -6.90 4.88
CA LYS A 50 8.67 -8.19 5.55
C LYS A 50 9.72 -8.06 6.66
N GLN A 51 9.40 -8.55 7.85
CA GLN A 51 10.44 -8.72 8.87
C GLN A 51 11.40 -9.80 8.38
N GLU A 52 12.66 -9.43 8.17
CA GLU A 52 13.71 -10.44 8.05
C GLU A 52 13.95 -11.04 9.43
N SER A 53 13.92 -12.37 9.50
CA SER A 53 14.12 -13.17 10.71
C SER A 53 15.57 -13.10 11.22
N GLY A 54 16.04 -11.89 11.58
CA GLY A 54 17.47 -11.62 11.75
C GLY A 54 17.85 -10.53 12.76
N CYS A 55 16.96 -10.12 13.66
CA CYS A 55 17.38 -9.38 14.85
C CYS A 55 16.68 -9.99 16.06
N ALA A 56 17.30 -11.03 16.61
CA ALA A 56 17.07 -11.42 17.99
C ALA A 56 17.34 -10.18 18.85
N LYS A 57 16.29 -9.64 19.47
CA LYS A 57 16.44 -8.85 20.69
C LYS A 57 16.42 -9.79 21.88
#